data_AF-A0A948AN93-F1
#
_entry.id   AF-A0A948AN93-F1
#
_cell.length_a   1.000
_cell.length_b   1.000
_cell.length_c   1.000
_cell.angle_alpha   90.00
_cell.angle_beta   90.00
_cell.angle_gamma   90.00
#
_symmetry.space_group_name_H-M   'P 1'
#
loop_
_entity.id
_entity.type
_entity.pdbx_description
1 polymer ?
#
loop_
_entity_poly.entity_id
_entity_poly.type
_entity_poly.pdbx_seq_one_letter_code
_entity_poly.pdbx_strand_id
1 'polypeptide(L)' 'IVDRGDPVTGLSAMMRMTGFPAAIVAHMLAGGEIDAPGARPQETVVPAERMLEELARRGIAAAREQQTLA' A
#
# COMPACT_ATOMS: atom_id res chain seq x y z
N ILE A 1 -2.72 -2.81 -10.31
CA ILE A 1 -1.84 -3.63 -9.44
C ILE A 1 -2.30 -5.08 -9.59
N VAL A 2 -1.37 -6.01 -9.74
CA VAL A 2 -1.67 -7.46 -9.76
C VAL A 2 -0.77 -8.12 -8.74
N ASP A 3 -1.37 -8.81 -7.77
CA ASP A 3 -0.66 -9.51 -6.70
C ASP A 3 -0.94 -11.02 -6.72
N ARG A 4 0.00 -11.82 -6.21
CA ARG A 4 -0.12 -13.28 -6.14
C ARG A 4 0.15 -13.76 -4.71
N GLY A 5 -0.44 -14.90 -4.36
CA GLY A 5 -0.13 -15.57 -3.09
C GLY A 5 1.34 -15.95 -3.03
N ASP A 6 1.91 -15.86 -1.83
CA ASP A 6 3.29 -16.23 -1.56
C ASP A 6 3.33 -17.60 -0.86
N PRO A 7 3.81 -18.66 -1.53
CA PRO A 7 3.86 -20.00 -0.95
C PRO A 7 4.93 -20.15 0.13
N VAL A 8 5.93 -19.26 0.20
CA VAL A 8 6.99 -19.32 1.22
C VAL A 8 6.45 -18.88 2.58
N THR A 9 5.71 -17.77 2.59
CA THR A 9 5.06 -17.25 3.82
C THR A 9 3.68 -17.84 4.07
N GLY A 10 3.07 -18.49 3.07
CA GLY A 10 1.70 -19.00 3.12
C GLY A 10 0.63 -17.92 3.01
N LEU A 11 1.01 -16.66 2.73
CA LEU A 11 0.07 -15.55 2.64
C LEU A 11 -0.62 -15.52 1.28
N SER A 12 -1.96 -15.48 1.28
CA SER A 12 -2.71 -15.25 0.05
C SER A 12 -2.54 -13.81 -0.46
N ALA A 13 -2.83 -13.58 -1.75
CA ALA A 13 -2.81 -12.23 -2.33
C ALA A 13 -3.74 -11.27 -1.57
N MET A 14 -4.92 -11.76 -1.14
CA MET A 14 -5.88 -10.97 -0.35
C MET A 14 -5.29 -10.57 1.01
N MET A 15 -4.65 -11.52 1.71
CA MET A 15 -4.00 -11.25 2.99
C MET A 15 -2.87 -10.22 2.86
N ARG A 16 -2.03 -10.33 1.82
CA ARG A 16 -0.94 -9.38 1.55
C ARG A 16 -1.48 -7.98 1.24
N MET A 17 -2.47 -7.89 0.35
CA MET A 17 -3.11 -6.61 -0.03
C MET A 17 -3.97 -5.99 1.07
N THR A 18 -4.28 -6.73 2.14
CA THR A 18 -4.97 -6.19 3.33
C THR A 18 -3.97 -5.80 4.41
N GLY A 19 -3.09 -6.74 4.78
CA GLY A 19 -2.21 -6.60 5.94
C GLY A 19 -1.06 -5.62 5.70
N PHE A 20 -0.44 -5.63 4.52
CA PHE A 20 0.71 -4.76 4.27
C PHE A 20 0.29 -3.28 4.24
N PRO A 21 -0.76 -2.85 3.51
CA PRO A 21 -1.26 -1.49 3.60
C PRO A 21 -1.59 -1.03 5.02
N ALA A 22 -2.32 -1.86 5.78
CA ALA A 22 -2.70 -1.51 7.15
C ALA A 22 -1.47 -1.32 8.05
N ALA A 23 -0.48 -2.23 7.96
CA ALA A 23 0.76 -2.12 8.74
C ALA A 23 1.58 -0.90 8.35
N ILE A 24 1.70 -0.58 7.05
CA ILE A 24 2.44 0.59 6.56
C ILE A 24 1.84 1.88 7.15
N VAL A 25 0.52 2.05 7.06
CA VAL A 25 -0.17 3.23 7.62
C VAL A 25 0.01 3.29 9.14
N ALA A 26 -0.07 2.16 9.84
CA ALA A 26 0.19 2.13 11.28
C ALA A 26 1.62 2.56 11.63
N HIS A 27 2.62 2.15 10.85
CA HIS A 27 3.99 2.61 11.01
C HIS A 27 4.16 4.11 10.73
N MET A 28 3.51 4.64 9.69
CA MET A 28 3.54 6.08 9.38
C MET A 28 2.90 6.92 10.49
N LEU A 29 1.78 6.46 11.05
CA LEU A 29 1.14 7.10 12.22
C LEU A 29 2.09 7.09 13.43
N ALA A 30 2.70 5.94 13.74
CA ALA A 30 3.62 5.81 14.86
C ALA A 30 4.91 6.64 14.67
N GLY A 31 5.36 6.80 13.42
CA GLY A 31 6.54 7.59 13.05
C GLY A 31 6.29 9.09 12.89
N GLY A 32 5.02 9.53 12.94
CA GLY A 32 4.65 10.94 12.71
C GLY A 32 4.70 11.39 11.26
N GLU A 33 4.83 10.47 10.29
CA GLU A 33 4.68 10.78 8.86
C GLU A 33 3.23 11.15 8.53
N ILE A 34 2.27 10.63 9.30
CA ILE A 34 0.86 11.05 9.29
C ILE A 34 0.56 11.63 10.67
N ASP A 35 0.33 12.94 10.74
CA ASP A 35 0.11 13.69 11.99
C ASP A 35 -1.31 14.26 12.13
N ALA A 36 -2.14 14.10 11.09
CA ALA A 36 -3.51 14.60 11.06
C ALA A 36 -4.37 13.94 12.17
N PRO A 37 -5.01 14.72 13.05
CA PRO A 37 -5.79 14.17 14.16
C PRO A 37 -7.17 13.67 13.72
N GLY A 38 -7.73 12.77 14.54
CA GLY A 38 -9.09 12.25 14.38
C GLY A 38 -9.22 11.15 13.32
N ALA A 39 -10.46 10.79 13.00
CA ALA A 39 -10.77 9.79 11.97
C ALA A 39 -10.86 10.47 10.60
N ARG A 40 -9.92 10.17 9.71
CA ARG A 40 -9.79 10.81 8.39
C ARG A 40 -9.79 9.77 7.27
N PRO A 41 -10.34 10.10 6.07
CA PRO A 41 -10.19 9.25 4.91
C PRO A 41 -8.72 9.12 4.51
N GLN A 42 -8.27 7.88 4.25
CA GLN A 42 -6.87 7.56 3.99
C GLN A 42 -6.28 8.34 2.80
N GLU A 43 -7.08 8.53 1.75
CA GLU A 43 -6.72 9.24 0.53
C GLU A 43 -6.44 10.73 0.75
N THR A 44 -6.78 11.27 1.93
CA THR A 44 -6.55 12.68 2.28
C THR A 44 -5.33 12.89 3.19
N VAL A 45 -4.81 11.85 3.82
CA VAL A 45 -3.78 11.97 4.86
C VAL A 45 -2.57 11.06 4.65
N VAL A 46 -2.71 9.96 3.91
CA VAL A 46 -1.60 9.03 3.62
C VAL A 46 -0.81 9.54 2.42
N PRO A 47 0.51 9.78 2.52
CA PRO A 47 1.32 10.18 1.37
C PRO A 47 1.40 9.03 0.34
N ALA A 48 0.84 9.27 -0.85
CA ALA A 48 0.64 8.23 -1.86
C ALA A 48 1.96 7.63 -2.38
N GLU A 49 2.95 8.47 -2.65
CA GLU A 49 4.27 8.07 -3.14
C GLU A 49 4.97 7.19 -2.11
N ARG A 50 4.96 7.61 -0.85
CA ARG A 50 5.57 6.87 0.26
C ARG A 50 4.91 5.50 0.46
N MET A 51 3.58 5.45 0.37
CA MET A 51 2.83 4.19 0.43
C MET A 51 3.21 3.23 -0.70
N LEU A 52 3.31 3.74 -1.94
CA LEU A 52 3.72 2.93 -3.10
C LEU A 52 5.17 2.43 -2.97
N GLU A 53 6.08 3.24 -2.44
CA GLU A 53 7.46 2.81 -2.15
C GLU A 53 7.51 1.67 -1.14
N GLU A 54 6.76 1.78 -0.04
CA GLU A 54 6.72 0.73 0.98
C GLU A 54 6.09 -0.57 0.48
N LEU A 55 5.08 -0.49 -0.38
CA LEU A 55 4.53 -1.64 -1.08
C LEU A 55 5.55 -2.27 -2.04
N ALA A 56 6.27 -1.46 -2.80
CA ALA A 56 7.30 -1.93 -3.73
C ALA A 56 8.43 -2.67 -2.99
N ARG A 57 8.87 -2.17 -1.83
CA ARG A 57 9.84 -2.84 -0.93
C ARG A 57 9.39 -4.22 -0.45
N ARG A 58 8.07 -4.47 -0.44
CA ARG A 58 7.44 -5.75 -0.05
C ARG A 58 7.02 -6.59 -1.27
N GLY A 59 7.54 -6.26 -2.44
CA GLY A 59 7.29 -6.98 -3.70
C GLY A 59 5.90 -6.73 -4.29
N ILE A 60 5.22 -5.64 -3.92
CA ILE A 60 3.92 -5.24 -4.49
C ILE A 60 4.13 -3.98 -5.33
N ALA A 61 4.11 -4.11 -6.66
CA ALA A 61 4.36 -3.01 -7.59
C ALA A 61 3.09 -2.62 -8.37
N ALA A 62 2.92 -1.31 -8.58
CA ALA A 62 1.92 -0.77 -9.49
C ALA A 62 2.53 -0.52 -10.87
N ALA A 63 1.88 -1.07 -11.91
CA ALA A 63 2.16 -0.71 -13.30
C ALA A 63 1.07 0.22 -13.81
N ARG A 64 1.46 1.23 -14.60
CA ARG A 64 0.53 2.07 -15.37
C ARG A 64 0.53 1.58 -16.81
N GLU A 65 -0.65 1.31 -17.35
CA GLU A 65 -0.85 1.06 -18.77
C GLU A 65 -1.68 2.21 -19.33
N GLN A 66 -1.19 2.86 -20.39
CA GLN A 66 -1.88 3.95 -21.08
C GLN A 66 -2.45 3.39 -22.38
N GLN A 67 -3.77 3.26 -22.46
CA GLN A 67 -4.43 2.95 -23.73
C GLN A 67 -4.57 4.24 -24.54
N THR A 68 -3.85 4.33 -25.67
CA THR A 68 -4.08 5.38 -26.67
C THR A 68 -5.36 5.05 -27.42
N LEU A 69 -6.42 5.83 -27.19
CA LEU A 69 -7.63 5.78 -28.01
C LEU A 69 -7.29 6.35 -29.40
N ALA A 70 -7.47 5.52 -30.43
CA ALA A 70 -7.36 5.89 -31.84
C ALA A 70 -8.69 6.42 -32.38
#